data_AF-A0A914N1U6-F1
#
_entry.id   AF-A0A914N1U6-F1
#
_cell.length_a   1.000
_cell.length_b   1.000
_cell.length_c   1.000
_cell.angle_alpha   90.00
_cell.angle_beta   90.00
_cell.angle_gamma   90.00
#
_symmetry.space_group_name_H-M   'P 1'
#
loop_
_entity.id
_entity.type
_entity.pdbx_description
1 polymer ?
#
loop_
_entity_poly.entity_id
_entity_poly.type
_entity_poly.pdbx_seq_one_letter_code
_entity_poly.pdbx_strand_id
1 'polypeptide(L)' 'MDEYGREPCPHRIYADAGSAFAMGLIGGSIFHGIKGFRIAPKGFNQSHKFKI' A
#
# COMPACT_ATOMS: atom_id res chain seq x y z
N MET A 1 -13.05 28.79 -17.33
CA MET A 1 -12.91 29.14 -15.89
C MET A 1 -11.60 28.55 -15.45
N ASP A 2 -10.56 29.09 -16.08
CA ASP A 2 -9.18 28.92 -15.69
C ASP A 2 -8.90 29.94 -14.59
N GLU A 3 -7.94 29.61 -13.73
CA GLU A 3 -7.49 30.40 -12.58
C GLU A 3 -8.23 30.24 -11.26
N TYR A 4 -8.24 28.99 -10.78
CA TYR A 4 -8.10 28.69 -9.34
C TYR A 4 -6.78 27.92 -9.12
N GLY A 5 -5.72 28.38 -9.79
CA GLY A 5 -4.40 27.72 -9.86
C GLY A 5 -3.49 27.94 -8.64
N ARG A 6 -3.94 28.64 -7.60
CA ARG A 6 -3.06 28.96 -6.45
C ARG A 6 -3.77 29.31 -5.15
N GLU A 7 -4.84 28.59 -4.82
CA GLU A 7 -5.23 28.48 -3.42
C GLU A 7 -4.63 27.19 -2.87
N PRO A 8 -3.60 27.23 -2.01
CA PRO A 8 -3.28 26.09 -1.19
C PRO A 8 -4.40 25.98 -0.15
N CYS A 9 -5.58 25.54 -0.56
CA CYS A 9 -6.58 25.11 0.40
C CYS A 9 -5.89 23.98 1.18
N PRO A 10 -5.69 24.07 2.51
CA PRO A 10 -4.93 23.06 3.26
C PRO A 10 -5.49 21.64 3.07
N HIS A 11 -6.78 21.55 2.74
CA HIS A 11 -7.48 20.32 2.38
C HIS A 11 -6.96 19.64 1.09
N ARG A 12 -6.49 20.39 0.09
CA ARG A 12 -5.96 19.83 -1.17
C ARG A 12 -4.65 19.07 -0.95
N ILE A 13 -3.77 19.58 -0.08
CA ILE A 13 -2.53 18.88 0.30
C ILE A 13 -2.86 17.56 1.00
N TYR A 14 -3.85 17.56 1.89
CA TYR A 14 -4.28 16.33 2.56
C TYR A 14 -4.90 15.31 1.57
N ALA A 15 -5.71 15.78 0.63
CA ALA A 15 -6.31 14.93 -0.39
C ALA A 15 -5.26 14.31 -1.33
N ASP A 16 -4.30 15.10 -1.81
CA ASP A 16 -3.23 14.63 -2.68
C ASP A 16 -2.29 13.66 -1.95
N ALA A 17 -1.84 14.01 -0.74
CA ALA A 17 -1.03 13.14 0.12
C ALA A 17 -1.76 11.84 0.45
N GLY A 18 -3.06 11.89 0.73
CA GLY A 18 -3.90 10.71 0.97
C GLY A 18 -3.98 9.80 -0.26
N SER A 19 -4.16 10.39 -1.45
CA SER A 19 -4.22 9.63 -2.69
C SER A 19 -2.87 9.02 -3.08
N ALA A 20 -1.77 9.76 -2.90
CA ALA A 20 -0.41 9.28 -3.10
C ALA A 20 -0.06 8.14 -2.14
N PHE A 21 -0.45 8.26 -0.87
CA PHE A 21 -0.28 7.21 0.13
C PHE A 21 -1.06 5.94 -0.22
N ALA A 22 -2.33 6.08 -0.62
CA ALA A 22 -3.16 4.96 -1.02
C ALA A 22 -2.56 4.22 -2.24
N MET A 23 -2.12 4.96 -3.27
CA MET A 23 -1.45 4.38 -4.44
C MET A 23 -0.15 3.67 -4.06
N GLY A 24 0.63 4.24 -3.13
CA GLY A 24 1.84 3.62 -2.60
C GLY A 24 1.56 2.31 -1.85
N LEU A 25 0.55 2.29 -0.99
CA LEU A 25 0.13 1.08 -0.27
C LEU A 25 -0.39 0.00 -1.21
N ILE A 26 -1.23 0.36 -2.18
CA ILE A 26 -1.80 -0.59 -3.14
C ILE A 26 -0.70 -1.15 -4.05
N GLY A 27 0.11 -0.29 -4.68
CA GLY A 27 1.20 -0.73 -5.54
C GLY A 27 2.25 -1.56 -4.79
N GLY A 28 2.64 -1.11 -3.60
CA GLY A 28 3.59 -1.79 -2.74
C GLY A 28 3.10 -3.15 -2.24
N SER A 29 1.83 -3.24 -1.82
CA SER A 29 1.22 -4.48 -1.35
C SER A 29 1.03 -5.50 -2.47
N ILE A 30 0.65 -5.08 -3.67
CA ILE A 30 0.53 -5.98 -4.83
C ILE A 30 1.92 -6.49 -5.24
N PHE A 31 2.91 -5.59 -5.37
CA PHE A 31 4.25 -5.98 -5.81
C PHE A 31 4.93 -6.93 -4.83
N HIS A 32 4.93 -6.59 -3.54
CA HIS A 32 5.51 -7.44 -2.50
C HIS A 32 4.65 -8.68 -2.22
N GLY A 33 3.33 -8.58 -2.36
CA GLY A 33 2.42 -9.71 -2.21
C GLY A 33 2.66 -10.79 -3.27
N ILE A 34 2.76 -10.40 -4.55
CA ILE A 34 3.05 -11.34 -5.65
C ILE A 34 4.46 -11.89 -5.54
N LYS A 35 5.48 -11.05 -5.32
CA LYS A 35 6.86 -11.53 -5.17
C LYS A 35 7.02 -12.40 -3.94
N GLY A 36 6.42 -12.01 -2.82
CA GLY A 36 6.38 -12.77 -1.58
C GLY A 36 5.71 -14.11 -1.79
N PHE A 37 4.56 -14.17 -2.45
CA PHE A 37 3.89 -15.44 -2.75
C PHE A 37 4.72 -16.37 -3.64
N ARG A 38 5.44 -15.83 -4.62
CA ARG A 38 6.27 -16.62 -5.55
C ARG A 38 7.58 -17.10 -4.94
N ILE A 39 8.19 -16.31 -4.06
CA ILE A 39 9.51 -16.56 -3.46
C ILE A 39 9.39 -17.09 -2.02
N ALA A 40 8.17 -17.14 -1.47
CA ALA A 40 7.93 -17.69 -0.14
C ALA A 40 8.46 -19.13 -0.05
N PRO A 41 9.24 -19.45 1.00
CA PRO A 41 9.67 -20.82 1.24
C PRO A 41 8.43 -21.70 1.40
N LYS A 42 8.25 -22.64 0.47
CA LYS A 42 7.19 -23.66 0.54
C LYS A 42 7.57 -24.64 1.66
N GLY A 43 7.22 -24.34 2.92
CA GLY A 43 7.59 -25.22 4.03
C GLY A 43 7.57 -24.69 5.46
N PHE A 44 7.17 -23.44 5.75
CA PHE A 44 7.03 -22.98 7.15
C PHE A 44 5.84 -23.62 7.92
N ASN A 45 5.44 -24.83 7.52
CA ASN A 45 4.42 -25.68 8.14
C ASN A 45 4.98 -27.08 8.45
N GLN A 46 6.17 -27.19 9.06
CA GLN A 46 6.63 -28.51 9.52
C GLN A 46 7.03 -28.66 10.99
N SER A 47 7.08 -27.62 11.83
CA SER A 47 7.24 -27.85 13.28
C SER A 47 6.91 -26.60 14.08
N HIS A 48 5.76 -26.62 14.76
CA HIS A 48 5.48 -26.12 16.12
C HIS A 48 4.06 -25.58 16.26
N LYS A 49 3.16 -26.51 16.59
CA LYS A 49 1.98 -26.39 17.46
C LYS A 49 1.16 -25.09 17.42
N PHE A 50 -0.01 -25.19 16.78
CA PHE A 50 -1.25 -24.74 17.42
C PHE A 50 -2.08 -26.00 17.68
N LYS A 51 -2.10 -26.45 18.94
CA LYS A 51 -2.90 -27.59 19.41
C LYS A 51 -4.01 -27.00 20.29
N ILE A 52 -5.25 -27.24 19.88
CA ILE A 52 -6.44 -27.26 20.76
C ILE A 52 -6.34 -28.48 21.69
#